data_AF-H0BVE1-F1
#
_entry.id   AF-H0BVE1-F1
#
_cell.length_a   1.000
_cell.length_b   1.000
_cell.length_c   1.000
_cell.angle_alpha   90.00
_cell.angle_beta   90.00
_cell.angle_gamma   90.00
#
_symmetry.space_group_name_H-M   'P 1'
#
loop_
_entity.id
_entity.type
_entity.pdbx_description
1 polymer ?
#
loop_
_entity_poly.entity_id
_entity_poly.type
_entity_poly.pdbx_seq_one_letter_code
_entity_poly.pdbx_strand_id
1 'polypeptide(L)'
;MNAQTLAAANRLEATARAAGSNLRESYSAYRTAYDIARHHRDEVIPLRKTISEENQLRYNGMLISVFELLADSRDQVNSVMAALNAEQQFWQADAALQASLIGKPTSAGVSGGGAAAAEAGAGH
;
A
#
# COMPACT_ATOMS: atom_id res chain seq x y z
N MET A 1 9.87 -47.35 -5.49
CA MET A 1 9.91 -45.92 -5.12
C MET A 1 9.70 -45.82 -3.62
N ASN A 2 10.53 -45.06 -2.90
CA ASN A 2 10.44 -44.94 -1.43
C ASN A 2 9.40 -43.87 -1.05
N ALA A 3 8.70 -44.02 0.09
CA ALA A 3 7.68 -43.07 0.53
C ALA A 3 8.23 -41.62 0.66
N GLN A 4 9.50 -41.47 1.00
CA GLN A 4 10.20 -40.19 1.09
C GLN A 4 10.32 -39.48 -0.27
N THR A 5 10.55 -40.22 -1.36
CA THR A 5 10.68 -39.62 -2.71
C THR A 5 9.33 -39.13 -3.23
N LEU A 6 8.25 -39.86 -2.94
CA LEU A 6 6.88 -39.43 -3.27
C LEU A 6 6.47 -38.19 -2.46
N ALA A 7 6.80 -38.14 -1.16
CA ALA A 7 6.55 -36.97 -0.33
C ALA A 7 7.34 -35.74 -0.82
N ALA A 8 8.61 -35.92 -1.20
CA ALA A 8 9.43 -34.85 -1.75
C ALA A 8 8.89 -34.32 -3.09
N ALA A 9 8.44 -35.21 -3.99
CA ALA A 9 7.83 -34.82 -5.26
C ALA A 9 6.54 -34.00 -5.06
N ASN A 10 5.64 -34.46 -4.18
CA ASN A 10 4.41 -33.73 -3.87
C ASN A 10 4.69 -32.34 -3.27
N ARG A 11 5.70 -32.22 -2.40
CA ARG A 11 6.11 -30.93 -1.82
C ARG A 11 6.63 -29.97 -2.89
N LEU A 12 7.45 -30.46 -3.81
CA LEU A 12 7.98 -29.65 -4.92
C LEU A 12 6.84 -29.16 -5.84
N GLU A 13 5.88 -30.02 -6.15
CA GLU A 13 4.74 -29.63 -6.98
C GLU A 13 3.85 -28.60 -6.27
N ALA A 14 3.61 -28.77 -4.97
CA ALA A 14 2.86 -27.82 -4.16
C ALA A 14 3.56 -26.45 -4.08
N THR A 15 4.87 -26.41 -3.86
CA THR A 15 5.63 -25.16 -3.80
C THR A 15 5.67 -24.46 -5.15
N ALA A 16 5.85 -25.20 -6.25
CA ALA A 16 5.84 -24.63 -7.60
C ALA A 16 4.48 -23.99 -7.93
N ARG A 17 3.36 -24.67 -7.60
CA ARG A 17 2.01 -24.12 -7.78
C ARG A 17 1.78 -22.88 -6.92
N ALA A 18 2.17 -22.93 -5.64
CA ALA A 18 2.04 -21.81 -4.73
C ALA A 18 2.85 -20.60 -5.20
N ALA A 19 4.10 -20.79 -5.63
CA ALA A 19 4.95 -19.71 -6.16
C ALA A 19 4.30 -19.03 -7.38
N GLY A 20 3.80 -19.81 -8.33
CA GLY A 20 3.11 -19.27 -9.50
C GLY A 20 1.80 -18.55 -9.16
N SER A 21 1.06 -19.01 -8.15
CA SER A 21 -0.15 -18.31 -7.68
C SER A 21 0.19 -16.98 -7.02
N ASN A 22 1.13 -16.97 -6.08
CA ASN A 22 1.57 -15.77 -5.35
C ASN A 22 2.14 -14.70 -6.30
N LEU A 23 2.86 -15.10 -7.35
CA LEU A 23 3.39 -14.17 -8.34
C LEU A 23 2.27 -13.48 -9.13
N ARG A 24 1.23 -14.23 -9.54
CA ARG A 24 0.08 -13.64 -10.26
C ARG A 24 -0.71 -12.68 -9.39
N GLU A 25 -0.93 -13.07 -8.14
CA GLU A 25 -1.64 -12.24 -7.16
C GLU A 25 -0.88 -10.94 -6.89
N SER A 26 0.42 -11.02 -6.56
CA SER A 26 1.25 -9.83 -6.32
C SER A 26 1.35 -8.94 -7.55
N TYR A 27 1.44 -9.50 -8.75
CA TYR A 27 1.44 -8.72 -9.98
C TYR A 27 0.10 -7.99 -10.21
N SER A 28 -1.03 -8.66 -9.95
CA SER A 28 -2.36 -8.03 -10.06
C SER A 28 -2.56 -6.89 -9.06
N ALA A 29 -2.06 -7.06 -7.83
CA ALA A 29 -2.08 -6.03 -6.80
C ALA A 29 -1.19 -4.84 -7.18
N TYR A 30 0.03 -5.09 -7.65
CA TYR A 30 0.95 -4.07 -8.16
C TYR A 30 0.32 -3.24 -9.28
N ARG A 31 -0.25 -3.91 -10.29
CA ARG A 31 -0.88 -3.24 -11.44
C ARG A 31 -2.01 -2.31 -11.00
N THR A 32 -2.89 -2.81 -10.14
CA THR A 32 -4.04 -2.04 -9.62
C THR A 32 -3.57 -0.83 -8.80
N ALA A 33 -2.61 -1.02 -7.91
CA ALA A 33 -2.08 0.06 -7.08
C ALA A 33 -1.37 1.13 -7.93
N TYR A 34 -0.65 0.72 -8.98
CA TYR A 34 -0.04 1.65 -9.94
C TYR A 34 -1.08 2.51 -10.65
N ASP A 35 -2.15 1.88 -11.17
CA ASP A 35 -3.20 2.59 -11.90
C ASP A 35 -3.92 3.60 -10.99
N ILE A 36 -4.18 3.23 -9.73
CA ILE A 36 -4.77 4.14 -8.72
C ILE A 36 -3.83 5.31 -8.41
N ALA A 37 -2.56 5.04 -8.11
CA ALA A 37 -1.58 6.09 -7.79
C ALA A 37 -1.40 7.06 -8.97
N ARG A 38 -1.36 6.52 -10.19
CA ARG A 38 -1.30 7.33 -11.41
C ARG A 38 -2.54 8.21 -11.58
N HIS A 39 -3.74 7.65 -11.44
CA HIS A 39 -4.99 8.43 -11.56
C HIS A 39 -5.03 9.59 -10.55
N HIS A 40 -4.59 9.36 -9.31
CA HIS A 40 -4.49 10.44 -8.32
C HIS A 40 -3.53 11.55 -8.78
N ARG A 41 -2.36 11.19 -9.30
CA ARG A 41 -1.34 12.15 -9.75
C ARG A 41 -1.74 12.91 -11.01
N ASP A 42 -2.27 12.21 -12.01
CA ASP A 42 -2.49 12.74 -13.36
C ASP A 42 -3.85 13.45 -13.47
N GLU A 43 -4.85 13.06 -12.68
CA GLU A 43 -6.22 13.55 -12.82
C GLU A 43 -6.73 14.23 -11.55
N VAL A 44 -6.69 13.56 -10.40
CA VAL A 44 -7.34 14.05 -9.17
C VAL A 44 -6.69 15.32 -8.63
N ILE A 45 -5.35 15.32 -8.50
CA ILE A 45 -4.61 16.47 -7.96
C ILE A 45 -4.70 17.70 -8.87
N PRO A 46 -4.46 17.59 -10.19
CA PRO A 46 -4.64 18.72 -11.10
C PRO A 46 -6.06 19.28 -11.09
N LEU A 47 -7.08 18.41 -11.10
CA LEU A 47 -8.47 18.84 -11.06
C LEU A 47 -8.78 19.61 -9.75
N ARG A 48 -8.34 19.09 -8.60
CA ARG A 48 -8.51 19.77 -7.31
C ARG A 48 -7.85 21.14 -7.29
N LYS A 49 -6.67 21.27 -7.92
CA LYS A 49 -5.97 22.54 -8.06
C LYS A 49 -6.78 23.54 -8.90
N THR A 50 -7.30 23.12 -10.05
CA THR A 50 -8.13 24.01 -10.91
C THR A 50 -9.40 24.47 -10.20
N ILE A 51 -10.04 23.61 -9.40
CA ILE A 51 -11.20 23.98 -8.60
C ILE A 51 -10.84 25.05 -7.56
N SER A 52 -9.69 24.89 -6.89
CA SER A 52 -9.23 25.84 -5.88
C SER A 52 -8.91 27.22 -6.47
N GLU A 53 -8.27 27.24 -7.64
CA GLU A 53 -8.00 28.49 -8.39
C GLU A 53 -9.30 29.20 -8.77
N GLU A 54 -10.30 28.47 -9.26
CA GLU A 54 -11.62 29.01 -9.59
C GLU A 54 -12.38 29.51 -8.35
N ASN A 55 -12.32 28.78 -7.24
CA ASN A 55 -12.94 29.20 -5.97
C ASN A 55 -12.32 30.51 -5.46
N GLN A 56 -11.02 30.69 -5.62
CA GLN A 56 -10.36 31.95 -5.27
C GLN A 56 -10.86 33.12 -6.13
N LEU A 57 -11.07 32.91 -7.44
CA LEU A 57 -11.65 33.92 -8.32
C LEU A 57 -13.09 34.26 -7.93
N ARG A 58 -13.90 33.26 -7.59
CA ARG A 58 -15.29 33.46 -7.14
C ARG A 58 -15.38 34.21 -5.82
N TYR A 59 -14.48 33.94 -4.88
CA TYR A 59 -14.40 34.67 -3.62
C TYR A 59 -14.06 36.15 -3.87
N ASN A 60 -13.06 36.42 -4.72
CA ASN A 60 -12.70 37.78 -5.12
C ASN A 60 -13.87 38.50 -5.82
N GLY A 61 -14.68 37.76 -6.60
CA GLY A 61 -15.90 38.25 -7.25
C GLY A 61 -17.13 38.35 -6.33
N MET A 62 -16.99 38.12 -5.02
CA MET A 62 -18.08 38.10 -4.04
C MET A 62 -19.20 37.08 -4.35
N LEU A 63 -18.89 36.00 -5.08
CA LEU A 63 -19.83 34.94 -5.46
C LEU A 63 -19.91 33.82 -4.41
N ILE A 64 -18.85 33.64 -3.61
CA ILE A 64 -18.76 32.64 -2.54
C ILE A 64 -18.24 33.27 -1.25
N SER A 65 -18.49 32.59 -0.13
CA SER A 65 -18.02 32.99 1.20
C SER A 65 -16.65 32.41 1.54
N VAL A 66 -15.97 33.05 2.50
CA VAL A 66 -14.71 32.53 3.08
C VAL A 66 -14.88 31.12 3.68
N PHE A 67 -16.08 30.76 4.15
CA PHE A 67 -16.36 29.43 4.67
C PHE A 67 -16.26 28.35 3.58
N GLU A 68 -16.67 28.67 2.36
CA GLU A 68 -16.54 27.78 1.20
C GLU A 68 -15.06 27.65 0.80
N LEU A 69 -14.28 28.73 0.88
CA LEU A 69 -12.83 28.69 0.65
C LEU A 69 -12.10 27.82 1.70
N LEU A 70 -12.51 27.90 2.97
CA LEU A 70 -11.95 27.05 4.02
C LEU A 70 -12.35 25.57 3.82
N ALA A 71 -13.56 25.31 3.34
CA ALA A 71 -13.99 23.95 2.99
C ALA A 71 -13.17 23.39 1.82
N ASP A 72 -12.97 24.18 0.75
CA ASP A 72 -12.12 23.80 -0.38
C ASP A 72 -10.68 23.49 0.04
N SER A 73 -10.10 24.30 0.93
CA SER A 73 -8.77 24.05 1.48
C SER A 73 -8.67 22.70 2.21
N ARG A 74 -9.71 22.32 2.99
CA ARG A 74 -9.76 21.01 3.65
C ARG A 74 -9.86 19.87 2.64
N ASP A 75 -10.67 20.03 1.60
CA ASP A 75 -10.79 19.04 0.53
C ASP A 75 -9.49 18.90 -0.26
N GLN A 76 -8.75 19.98 -0.47
CA GLN A 76 -7.44 19.96 -1.09
C GLN A 76 -6.44 19.14 -0.27
N VAL A 77 -6.37 19.39 1.04
CA VAL A 77 -5.51 18.61 1.95
C VAL A 77 -5.90 17.12 1.93
N ASN A 78 -7.20 16.81 2.02
CA ASN A 78 -7.70 15.43 1.96
C ASN A 78 -7.33 14.75 0.63
N SER A 79 -7.43 15.48 -0.47
CA SER A 79 -7.06 14.99 -1.80
C SER A 79 -5.56 14.67 -1.92
N VAL A 80 -4.71 15.52 -1.34
CA VAL A 80 -3.25 15.29 -1.28
C VAL A 80 -2.93 14.08 -0.39
N MET A 81 -3.56 13.98 0.77
CA MET A 81 -3.38 12.82 1.66
C MET A 81 -3.82 11.52 1.00
N ALA A 82 -4.93 11.54 0.25
CA ALA A 82 -5.39 10.38 -0.52
C ALA A 82 -4.39 9.98 -1.61
N ALA A 83 -3.83 10.94 -2.34
CA ALA A 83 -2.80 10.68 -3.35
C ALA A 83 -1.52 10.08 -2.73
N LEU A 84 -1.08 10.61 -1.58
CA LEU A 84 0.08 10.06 -0.87
C LEU A 84 -0.16 8.63 -0.38
N ASN A 85 -1.37 8.34 0.14
CA ASN A 85 -1.74 6.99 0.54
C ASN A 85 -1.79 6.03 -0.65
N ALA A 86 -2.26 6.48 -1.82
CA ALA A 86 -2.25 5.68 -3.04
C ALA A 86 -0.81 5.38 -3.50
N GLU A 87 0.07 6.37 -3.45
CA GLU A 87 1.49 6.20 -3.77
C GLU A 87 2.17 5.24 -2.78
N GLN A 88 1.91 5.37 -1.48
CA GLN A 88 2.40 4.43 -0.47
C GLN A 88 1.97 2.99 -0.77
N GLN A 89 0.69 2.78 -1.08
CA GLN A 89 0.16 1.45 -1.42
C GLN A 89 0.81 0.87 -2.67
N PHE A 90 1.07 1.71 -3.69
CA PHE A 90 1.83 1.31 -4.86
C PHE A 90 3.24 0.82 -4.50
N TRP A 91 3.99 1.58 -3.70
CA TRP A 91 5.33 1.18 -3.28
C TRP A 91 5.34 -0.10 -2.42
N GLN A 92 4.32 -0.30 -1.59
CA GLN A 92 4.14 -1.56 -0.84
C GLN A 92 3.87 -2.74 -1.78
N ALA A 93 3.02 -2.56 -2.79
CA ALA A 93 2.72 -3.59 -3.78
C ALA A 93 3.93 -3.92 -4.67
N ASP A 94 4.74 -2.92 -5.03
CA ASP A 94 6.00 -3.12 -5.75
C ASP A 94 6.98 -3.96 -4.92
N ALA A 95 7.19 -3.61 -3.65
CA ALA A 95 8.03 -4.39 -2.75
C ALA A 95 7.51 -5.84 -2.57
N ALA A 96 6.19 -6.03 -2.48
CA ALA A 96 5.58 -7.35 -2.37
C ALA A 96 5.77 -8.20 -3.65
N LEU A 97 5.71 -7.58 -4.83
CA LEU A 97 6.01 -8.21 -6.10
C LEU A 97 7.49 -8.61 -6.19
N GLN A 98 8.40 -7.70 -5.84
CA GLN A 98 9.84 -7.98 -5.80
C GLN A 98 10.17 -9.14 -4.84
N ALA A 99 9.57 -9.15 -3.65
CA ALA A 99 9.71 -10.24 -2.69
C ALA A 99 9.18 -11.58 -3.23
N SER A 100 8.11 -11.54 -4.03
CA SER A 100 7.57 -12.74 -4.69
C SER A 100 8.49 -13.24 -5.81
N LEU A 101 9.17 -12.32 -6.52
CA LEU A 101 10.12 -12.65 -7.59
C LEU A 101 11.41 -13.29 -7.08
N ILE A 102 11.99 -12.74 -6.00
CA ILE A 102 13.20 -13.27 -5.35
C ILE A 102 12.91 -14.64 -4.70
N GLY A 103 11.63 -14.96 -4.52
CA GLY A 103 11.15 -16.05 -3.70
C GLY A 103 11.17 -15.58 -2.26
N LYS A 104 10.00 -15.56 -1.62
CA LYS A 104 9.94 -15.41 -0.17
C LYS A 104 10.87 -16.50 0.38
N PRO A 105 11.96 -16.19 1.12
CA PRO A 105 12.57 -17.20 1.94
C PRO A 105 11.41 -17.66 2.83
N THR A 106 10.91 -18.86 2.56
CA THR A 106 9.86 -19.48 3.34
C THR A 106 10.27 -19.28 4.77
N SER A 107 9.49 -18.53 5.54
CA SER A 107 9.39 -18.62 6.99
C SER A 107 10.40 -19.60 7.61
N ALA A 108 11.69 -19.25 7.61
CA ALA A 108 12.61 -19.77 8.61
C ALA A 108 12.05 -19.05 9.80
N GLY A 109 11.20 -19.75 10.57
CA GLY A 109 10.41 -19.14 11.60
C GLY A 109 11.28 -18.14 12.31
N VAL A 110 10.89 -16.87 12.25
CA VAL A 110 11.16 -16.04 13.41
C VAL A 110 10.27 -16.68 14.49
N SER A 111 10.75 -17.80 15.03
CA SER A 111 10.59 -18.10 16.42
C SER A 111 11.10 -16.82 17.08
N GLY A 112 10.14 -15.93 17.38
CA GLY A 112 10.37 -14.79 18.24
C GLY A 112 11.00 -15.36 19.48
N GLY A 113 12.33 -15.27 19.51
CA GLY A 113 13.13 -15.74 20.61
C GLY A 113 12.74 -14.91 21.81
N GLY A 114 12.13 -15.57 22.78
CA GLY A 114 12.13 -15.15 24.16
C GLY A 114 11.27 -13.93 24.46
N ALA A 115 10.21 -14.18 25.23
CA ALA A 115 9.67 -13.19 26.15
C ALA A 115 10.82 -12.42 26.81
N ALA A 116 10.83 -11.09 26.64
CA ALA A 116 11.58 -10.23 27.52
C ALA A 116 10.90 -10.31 28.90
N ALA A 117 11.46 -11.16 29.76
CA ALA A 117 11.25 -11.09 31.18
C ALA A 117 11.77 -9.73 31.66
N ALA A 118 10.87 -8.79 31.90
CA ALA A 118 11.13 -7.63 32.72
C ALA A 118 10.52 -7.91 34.09
N GLU A 119 11.27 -8.63 34.93
CA GLU A 119 11.00 -8.72 36.35
C GLU A 119 11.85 -7.67 37.10
N ALA A 120 11.21 -7.08 38.11
CA ALA A 120 11.78 -6.41 39.27
C ALA A 120 12.33 -4.97 39.12
N GLY A 121 11.46 -4.03 39.46
CA GLY A 121 11.81 -2.74 40.03
C GLY A 121 10.76 -2.34 41.08
N ALA A 122 10.76 -3.04 42.23
CA ALA A 122 10.13 -2.55 43.45
C ALA A 122 10.94 -1.37 43.99
N GLY A 123 10.28 -0.26 44.31
CA GLY A 123 10.91 0.90 44.92
C GLY A 123 9.86 1.93 45.33
N HIS A 124 9.83 2.22 46.63
CA HIS A 124 8.92 3.09 47.37
C HIS A 124 8.91 4.54 46.89
#